data_AF-A0A1L3M054-F1
#
_entry.id   AF-A0A1L3M054-F1
#
_cell.length_a   1.000
_cell.length_b   1.000
_cell.length_c   1.000
_cell.angle_alpha   90.00
_cell.angle_beta   90.00
_cell.angle_gamma   90.00
#
_symmetry.space_group_name_H-M   'P 1'
#
loop_
_entity.id
_entity.type
_entity.pdbx_description
1 polymer ?
#
loop_
_entity_poly.entity_id
_entity_poly.type
_entity_poly.pdbx_seq_one_letter_code
_entity_poly.pdbx_strand_id
1 'polypeptide(L)' 'MGIGPGSKVEFHRAVDSSVVLVRAGKKRPKGRFARLRGHAGEGLSTDAIMALTRGQA' A
#
# COMPACT_ATOMS: atom_id res chain seq x y z
N MET A 1 2.24 -3.22 -13.12
CA MET A 1 1.81 -4.53 -12.61
C MET A 1 2.77 -5.57 -13.15
N GLY A 2 3.57 -6.23 -12.30
CA GLY A 2 4.65 -7.14 -12.72
C GLY A 2 4.17 -8.51 -13.22
N ILE A 3 3.14 -8.52 -14.05
CA ILE A 3 2.58 -9.70 -14.72
C ILE A 3 2.88 -9.51 -16.20
N GLY A 4 3.68 -10.42 -16.76
CA GLY A 4 4.04 -10.46 -18.19
C GLY A 4 3.93 -11.88 -18.74
N PRO A 5 4.27 -12.12 -20.01
CA PRO A 5 4.21 -13.45 -20.62
C PRO A 5 4.87 -14.53 -19.75
N GLY A 6 4.23 -15.71 -19.64
CA GLY A 6 4.72 -16.82 -18.81
C GLY A 6 4.52 -16.65 -17.29
N SER A 7 3.83 -15.62 -16.84
CA SER A 7 3.56 -15.41 -15.40
C SER A 7 2.42 -16.29 -14.91
N LYS A 8 2.67 -17.08 -13.85
CA LYS A 8 1.62 -17.79 -13.10
C LYS A 8 0.82 -16.80 -12.23
N VAL A 9 -0.50 -16.88 -12.29
CA VAL A 9 -1.44 -16.03 -11.55
C VAL A 9 -2.45 -16.88 -10.79
N GLU A 10 -3.03 -16.31 -9.74
CA GLU A 10 -4.13 -16.86 -8.96
C GLU A 10 -5.32 -15.90 -9.07
N PHE A 11 -6.52 -16.47 -9.11
CA PHE A 11 -7.77 -15.75 -9.26
C PHE A 11 -8.48 -15.73 -7.91
N HIS A 12 -8.80 -14.53 -7.43
CA HIS A 12 -9.64 -14.36 -6.25
C HIS A 12 -10.94 -13.66 -6.63
N ARG A 13 -12.06 -14.17 -6.12
CA ARG A 13 -13.34 -13.48 -6.19
C ARG A 13 -13.40 -12.50 -5.03
N ALA A 14 -13.51 -11.22 -5.33
CA ALA A 14 -13.69 -10.18 -4.34
C ALA A 14 -15.17 -10.14 -3.87
N VAL A 15 -15.39 -9.43 -2.77
CA VAL A 15 -16.71 -9.29 -2.12
C VAL A 15 -17.71 -8.53 -2.99
N ASP A 16 -17.22 -7.67 -3.88
CA ASP A 16 -17.99 -6.93 -4.89
C ASP A 16 -18.25 -7.75 -6.16
N SER A 17 -18.01 -9.07 -6.13
CA SER A 17 -18.10 -9.99 -7.27
C SER A 17 -17.11 -9.70 -8.42
N SER A 18 -16.15 -8.80 -8.22
CA SER A 18 -15.03 -8.65 -9.16
C SER A 18 -14.05 -9.82 -9.06
N VAL A 19 -13.28 -10.06 -10.12
CA VAL A 19 -12.21 -11.06 -10.15
C VAL A 19 -10.87 -10.35 -10.14
N VAL A 20 -10.07 -10.62 -9.12
CA VAL A 20 -8.75 -10.02 -8.91
C VAL A 20 -7.67 -11.03 -9.30
N LEU A 21 -6.77 -10.60 -10.20
CA LEU A 21 -5.59 -11.34 -10.61
C LEU A 21 -4.41 -10.98 -9.68
N VAL A 22 -3.87 -11.98 -8.98
CA VAL A 22 -2.63 -11.84 -8.21
C VAL A 22 -1.55 -12.78 -8.74
N ARG A 23 -0.27 -12.40 -8.59
CA ARG A 23 0.84 -13.25 -9.04
C ARG A 23 1.00 -14.45 -8.09
N ALA A 24 0.94 -15.67 -8.62
CA ALA A 24 1.01 -16.88 -7.83
C ALA A 24 2.42 -17.12 -7.25
N GLY A 25 2.50 -17.57 -6.00
CA GLY A 25 3.67 -18.24 -5.43
C GLY A 25 4.93 -17.40 -5.16
N LYS A 26 4.91 -16.06 -5.32
CA LYS A 26 6.07 -15.21 -4.96
C LYS A 26 5.78 -14.34 -3.74
N LYS A 27 6.58 -14.49 -2.68
CA LYS A 27 6.76 -13.43 -1.67
C LYS A 27 7.21 -12.18 -2.43
N ARG A 28 6.37 -11.14 -2.43
CA ARG A 28 6.67 -9.89 -3.14
C ARG A 28 8.02 -9.37 -2.63
N PRO A 29 9.04 -9.19 -3.49
CA PRO A 29 10.31 -8.64 -3.04
C PRO A 29 10.03 -7.31 -2.33
N LYS A 30 10.72 -7.06 -1.20
CA LYS A 30 10.60 -5.80 -0.46
C LYS A 30 10.99 -4.67 -1.43
N GLY A 31 9.99 -3.97 -1.99
CA GLY A 31 10.22 -2.86 -2.91
C GLY A 31 10.96 -1.71 -2.23
N ARG A 32 11.42 -0.71 -2.98
CA ARG A 32 12.16 0.46 -2.44
C ARG A 32 11.47 1.13 -1.23
N PHE A 33 10.14 1.13 -1.22
CA PHE A 33 9.32 1.69 -0.14
C PHE A 33 9.13 0.77 1.07
N ALA A 34 9.51 -0.51 0.99
CA ALA A 34 9.42 -1.42 2.12
C ALA A 34 10.29 -0.98 3.31
N ARG A 35 11.39 -0.26 3.03
CA ARG A 35 12.25 0.38 4.05
C ARG A 35 11.65 1.65 4.64
N LEU A 36 10.71 2.28 3.93
CA LEU A 36 10.07 3.53 4.34
C LEU A 36 8.76 3.32 5.11
N ARG A 37 8.19 2.10 5.06
CA ARG A 37 6.98 1.78 5.82
C ARG A 37 7.27 1.85 7.31
N GLY A 38 6.50 2.65 8.04
CA GLY A 38 6.69 2.90 9.48
C GLY A 38 7.80 3.92 9.80
N HIS A 39 8.45 4.51 8.80
CA HIS A 39 9.51 5.50 9.01
C HIS A 39 8.98 6.87 9.45
N ALA A 40 7.68 7.14 9.28
CA ALA A 40 7.07 8.43 9.62
C ALA A 40 6.97 8.69 11.15
N GLY A 41 7.46 7.77 12.00
CA GLY A 41 7.34 7.89 13.45
C GLY A 41 5.88 7.93 13.90
N GLU A 42 5.64 8.54 15.05
CA GLU A 42 4.29 8.75 15.61
C GLU A 42 3.43 9.72 14.77
N GLY A 43 4.08 10.59 13.99
CA GLY A 43 3.42 11.65 13.21
C GLY A 43 3.23 12.94 14.01
N LEU A 44 2.49 13.89 13.44
CA LEU A 44 2.06 15.08 14.17
C LEU A 44 0.94 14.69 15.14
N SER A 45 0.96 15.28 16.34
CA SER A 45 -0.20 15.22 17.22
C SER A 45 -1.43 15.83 16.55
N THR A 46 -2.61 15.46 17.02
CA THR A 46 -3.87 16.03 16.52
C THR A 46 -3.87 17.55 16.64
N ASP A 47 -3.37 18.09 17.76
CA ASP A 47 -3.27 19.54 17.97
C ASP A 47 -2.34 20.22 16.98
N ALA A 48 -1.19 19.62 16.66
CA ALA A 48 -0.26 20.15 15.67
C ALA A 48 -0.85 20.14 14.25
N ILE A 49 -1.64 19.12 13.89
CA ILE A 49 -2.40 19.08 12.63
C ILE A 49 -3.46 20.19 12.62
N MET A 50 -4.17 20.38 13.75
CA MET A 50 -5.18 21.43 13.87
C MET A 50 -4.58 22.83 13.77
N ALA A 51 -3.39 23.07 14.35
CA ALA A 51 -2.70 24.37 14.24
C ALA A 51 -2.31 24.68 12.78
N LEU A 52 -1.72 23.71 12.08
CA LEU A 52 -1.29 23.88 10.68
C LEU A 52 -2.47 24.11 9.72
N THR A 53 -3.56 23.35 9.89
CA THR A 53 -4.68 23.36 8.94
C THR A 53 -5.69 24.48 9.18
N ARG A 54 -5.65 25.10 10.36
CA ARG A 54 -6.55 26.20 10.75
C ARG A 54 -5.91 27.59 10.58
N GLY A 55 -4.68 27.66 10.08
CA GLY A 55 -4.00 28.92 9.77
C GLY A 55 -3.65 29.76 10.99
N GLN A 56 -3.56 29.15 12.19
CA GLN A 56 -3.07 29.82 13.39
C GLN A 56 -1.55 29.69 13.42
N ALA A 57 -0.89 30.45 12.55
CA ALA A 57 0.55 30.68 12.55
C ALA A 57 0.81 32.18 12.73
#